data_AF-A0A7G6XVV0-F1
#
_entry.id   AF-A0A7G6XVV0-F1
#
_cell.length_a   1.000
_cell.length_b   1.000
_cell.length_c   1.000
_cell.angle_alpha   90.00
_cell.angle_beta   90.00
_cell.angle_gamma   90.00
#
_symmetry.space_group_name_H-M   'P 1'
#
loop_
_entity.id
_entity.type
_entity.pdbx_description
1 polymer ?
#
loop_
_entity_poly.entity_id
_entity_poly.type
_entity_poly.pdbx_seq_one_letter_code
_entity_poly.pdbx_strand_id
1 'polypeptide(L)'
;MVFSVAQGDDVAAPTVVRATTVSCAPGARGTHPDPKAACAALKSTGGTFDRLLSEPDPDRACPMHYAPVTVSAVGVWEGRRVAWDHTFANSCTMAATLNGNAVFAF
;
A
#
# COMPACT_ATOMS: atom_id res chain seq x y z
N MET A 1 -11.09 -2.69 -5.17
CA MET A 1 -10.35 -1.89 -4.18
C MET A 1 -9.54 -0.84 -4.92
N VAL A 2 -9.33 0.29 -4.27
CA VAL A 2 -8.48 1.38 -4.75
C VAL A 2 -7.29 1.48 -3.79
N PHE A 3 -6.09 1.56 -4.36
CA PHE A 3 -4.86 1.80 -3.64
C PHE A 3 -4.29 3.13 -4.09
N SER A 4 -3.76 3.93 -3.18
CA SER A 4 -3.16 5.22 -3.52
C SER A 4 -1.86 5.46 -2.76
N VAL A 5 -1.03 6.33 -3.33
CA VAL A 5 0.11 6.95 -2.67
C VAL A 5 -0.10 8.47 -2.71
N ALA A 6 0.03 9.12 -1.56
CA ALA A 6 -0.11 10.55 -1.40
C ALA A 6 1.14 11.15 -0.75
N GLN A 7 1.44 12.38 -1.11
CA GLN A 7 2.46 13.17 -0.44
C GLN A 7 1.84 13.85 0.79
N GLY A 8 2.52 13.82 1.92
CA GLY A 8 2.05 14.38 3.18
C GLY A 8 1.53 13.34 4.18
N ASP A 9 1.22 13.83 5.37
CA ASP A 9 0.58 13.13 6.49
C ASP A 9 -0.88 13.58 6.72
N ASP A 10 -1.38 14.53 5.91
CA ASP A 10 -2.78 14.92 5.91
C ASP A 10 -3.65 13.88 5.18
N VAL A 11 -4.34 13.05 5.96
CA VAL A 11 -5.24 12.02 5.46
C VAL A 11 -6.63 12.58 5.08
N ALA A 12 -6.96 13.82 5.49
CA ALA A 12 -8.24 14.47 5.17
C ALA A 12 -8.23 15.15 3.79
N ALA A 13 -7.08 15.70 3.38
CA ALA A 13 -6.90 16.33 2.08
C ALA A 13 -5.57 15.94 1.39
N PRO A 14 -5.32 14.64 1.13
CA PRO A 14 -4.06 14.17 0.59
C PRO A 14 -3.83 14.67 -0.85
N THR A 15 -2.60 15.11 -1.14
CA THR A 15 -2.16 15.28 -2.54
C THR A 15 -1.80 13.91 -3.10
N VAL A 16 -2.76 13.25 -3.75
CA VAL A 16 -2.57 11.92 -4.35
C VAL A 16 -1.67 12.02 -5.58
N VAL A 17 -0.53 11.34 -5.55
CA VAL A 17 0.46 11.35 -6.64
C VAL A 17 0.26 10.20 -7.62
N ARG A 18 -0.29 9.08 -7.15
CA ARG A 18 -0.69 7.94 -7.99
C ARG A 18 -1.75 7.09 -7.29
N ALA A 19 -2.59 6.45 -8.08
CA ALA A 19 -3.59 5.51 -7.60
C ALA A 19 -3.85 4.41 -8.61
N THR A 20 -4.33 3.28 -8.12
CA THR A 20 -4.65 2.13 -8.95
C THR A 20 -5.82 1.33 -8.40
N THR A 21 -6.40 0.49 -9.25
CA THR A 21 -7.55 -0.34 -8.93
C THR A 21 -7.19 -1.81 -9.03
N VAL A 22 -7.72 -2.62 -8.10
CA VAL A 22 -7.63 -4.08 -8.14
C VAL A 22 -8.99 -4.68 -7.78
N SER A 23 -9.45 -5.64 -8.58
CA SER A 23 -10.57 -6.52 -8.28
C SER A 23 -10.07 -7.96 -8.35
N CYS A 24 -10.25 -8.74 -7.28
CA CYS A 24 -9.69 -10.09 -7.16
C CYS A 24 -10.69 -11.23 -7.47
N ALA A 25 -11.98 -10.93 -7.58
CA ALA A 25 -13.01 -11.91 -7.89
C ALA A 25 -13.89 -11.42 -9.07
N PRO A 26 -14.32 -12.29 -10.00
CA PRO A 26 -13.94 -13.71 -10.13
C PRO A 26 -12.50 -13.93 -10.65
N GLY A 27 -11.83 -12.89 -11.13
CA GLY A 27 -10.43 -12.94 -11.56
C GLY A 27 -9.74 -11.60 -11.32
N ALA A 28 -8.42 -11.65 -11.16
CA ALA A 28 -7.57 -10.50 -10.90
C ALA A 28 -7.56 -9.54 -12.10
N ARG A 29 -7.98 -8.29 -11.89
CA ARG A 29 -8.07 -7.25 -12.91
C ARG A 29 -8.02 -5.85 -12.29
N GLY A 30 -7.84 -4.84 -13.14
CA GLY A 30 -7.82 -3.43 -12.76
C GLY A 30 -6.66 -2.70 -13.42
N THR A 31 -6.40 -1.49 -12.97
CA THR A 31 -5.31 -0.64 -13.50
C THR A 31 -3.95 -0.94 -12.84
N HIS A 32 -3.89 -1.86 -11.88
CA HIS A 32 -2.62 -2.26 -11.25
C HIS A 32 -1.73 -2.95 -12.29
N PRO A 33 -0.42 -2.66 -12.36
CA PRO A 33 0.47 -3.24 -13.36
C PRO A 33 0.55 -4.76 -13.29
N ASP A 34 0.45 -5.33 -12.08
CA ASP A 34 0.26 -6.77 -11.85
C ASP A 34 -0.90 -7.04 -10.88
N PRO A 35 -2.16 -7.12 -11.35
CA PRO A 35 -3.30 -7.36 -10.47
C PRO A 35 -3.23 -8.73 -9.80
N LYS A 36 -2.60 -9.72 -10.45
CA LYS A 36 -2.53 -11.10 -9.95
C LYS A 36 -1.62 -11.18 -8.72
N ALA A 37 -0.44 -10.56 -8.79
CA ALA A 37 0.48 -10.48 -7.66
C ALA A 37 -0.12 -9.65 -6.51
N ALA A 38 -0.77 -8.52 -6.80
CA ALA A 38 -1.45 -7.72 -5.79
C ALA A 38 -2.54 -8.52 -5.05
N CYS A 39 -3.38 -9.27 -5.77
CA CYS A 39 -4.39 -10.14 -5.16
C CYS A 39 -3.79 -11.25 -4.30
N ALA A 40 -2.66 -11.85 -4.72
CA ALA A 40 -1.97 -12.86 -3.93
C ALA A 40 -1.41 -12.27 -2.63
N ALA A 41 -0.81 -11.09 -2.69
CA ALA A 41 -0.30 -10.36 -1.52
C ALA A 41 -1.43 -9.91 -0.57
N LEU A 42 -2.58 -9.47 -1.09
CA LEU A 42 -3.76 -9.21 -0.24
C LEU A 42 -4.23 -10.48 0.46
N LYS A 43 -4.24 -11.62 -0.23
CA LYS A 43 -4.65 -12.90 0.35
C LYS A 43 -3.74 -13.36 1.48
N SER A 44 -2.42 -13.15 1.35
CA SER A 44 -1.46 -13.53 2.40
C SER A 44 -1.62 -12.71 3.68
N THR A 45 -2.29 -11.54 3.64
CA THR A 45 -2.59 -10.78 4.85
C THR A 45 -3.65 -11.43 5.74
N GLY A 46 -4.43 -12.38 5.23
CA GLY A 46 -5.60 -12.91 5.95
C GLY A 46 -6.61 -11.82 6.33
N GLY A 47 -6.68 -10.71 5.57
CA GLY A 47 -7.56 -9.57 5.83
C GLY A 47 -7.03 -8.54 6.84
N THR A 48 -5.80 -8.68 7.32
CA THR A 48 -5.15 -7.71 8.23
C THR A 48 -4.14 -6.87 7.46
N PHE A 49 -4.52 -5.66 7.03
CA PHE A 49 -3.73 -4.82 6.13
C PHE A 49 -2.39 -4.35 6.71
N ASP A 50 -2.25 -4.26 8.04
CA ASP A 50 -0.95 -3.99 8.68
C ASP A 50 0.11 -5.05 8.36
N ARG A 51 -0.29 -6.28 7.98
CA ARG A 51 0.65 -7.32 7.51
C ARG A 51 1.23 -7.05 6.13
N LEU A 52 0.79 -5.99 5.44
CA LEU A 52 1.45 -5.51 4.23
C LEU A 52 2.79 -4.84 4.56
N LEU A 53 2.95 -4.39 5.80
CA LEU A 53 4.18 -3.81 6.33
C LEU A 53 5.07 -4.95 6.83
N SER A 54 6.29 -5.01 6.31
CA SER A 54 7.33 -5.94 6.76
C SER A 54 8.31 -5.23 7.68
N GLU A 55 8.98 -5.99 8.54
CA GLU A 55 10.15 -5.45 9.25
C GLU A 55 11.18 -5.00 8.22
N PRO A 56 11.68 -3.76 8.31
CA PRO A 56 12.74 -3.29 7.43
C PRO A 56 13.98 -4.17 7.57
N ASP A 57 14.66 -4.40 6.45
CA ASP A 57 15.99 -5.01 6.45
C ASP A 57 16.93 -4.22 7.37
N PRO A 58 17.55 -4.84 8.40
CA PRO A 58 18.41 -4.15 9.35
C PRO A 58 19.64 -3.50 8.69
N ASP A 59 20.06 -4.00 7.52
CA ASP A 59 21.19 -3.46 6.76
C ASP A 59 20.78 -2.27 5.87
N ARG A 60 19.47 -1.97 5.79
CA ARG A 60 18.94 -0.86 4.99
C ARG A 60 18.84 0.42 5.82
N ALA A 61 19.82 1.31 5.63
CA ALA A 61 19.78 2.65 6.20
C ALA A 61 18.91 3.61 5.37
N CYS A 62 18.05 4.38 6.05
CA CYS A 62 17.30 5.49 5.45
C CYS A 62 17.69 6.84 6.06
N PRO A 63 17.71 7.93 5.27
CA PRO A 63 17.93 9.27 5.80
C PRO A 63 16.79 9.68 6.74
N MET A 64 17.10 10.53 7.71
CA MET A 64 16.18 10.96 8.77
C MET A 64 15.36 12.22 8.44
N HIS A 65 15.37 12.68 7.18
CA HIS A 65 14.56 13.83 6.79
C HIS A 65 13.06 13.46 6.84
N TYR A 66 12.24 14.43 7.25
CA TYR A 66 10.79 14.27 7.30
C TYR A 66 10.16 14.84 6.01
N ALA A 67 9.69 13.94 5.16
CA ALA A 67 8.97 14.26 3.93
C ALA A 67 7.89 13.19 3.73
N PRO A 68 6.81 13.24 4.52
CA PRO A 68 5.94 12.09 4.74
C PRO A 68 5.25 11.64 3.46
N VAL A 69 5.03 10.33 3.39
CA VAL A 69 4.32 9.67 2.29
C VAL A 69 3.28 8.74 2.90
N THR A 70 2.02 8.91 2.49
CA THR A 70 0.91 8.10 2.99
C THR A 70 0.41 7.16 1.91
N VAL A 71 0.28 5.88 2.23
CA VAL A 71 -0.39 4.90 1.38
C VAL A 71 -1.80 4.64 1.89
N SER A 72 -2.73 4.33 0.99
CA SER A 72 -4.09 3.95 1.39
C SER A 72 -4.60 2.73 0.63
N ALA A 73 -5.51 2.00 1.29
CA ALA A 73 -6.29 0.91 0.72
C ALA A 73 -7.76 1.09 1.11
N VAL A 74 -8.62 1.29 0.10
CA VAL A 74 -10.06 1.51 0.30
C VAL A 74 -10.88 0.56 -0.55
N GLY A 75 -11.95 0.01 0.02
CA GLY A 75 -12.95 -0.76 -0.73
C GLY A 75 -13.51 -1.91 0.09
N VAL A 76 -13.57 -3.09 -0.53
CA VAL A 76 -14.11 -4.31 0.07
C VAL A 76 -13.15 -5.46 -0.20
N TRP A 77 -12.81 -6.21 0.85
CA TRP A 77 -12.04 -7.45 0.80
C TRP A 77 -12.84 -8.56 1.48
N GLU A 78 -13.11 -9.64 0.75
CA GLU A 78 -13.88 -10.81 1.25
C GLU A 78 -15.18 -10.42 2.00
N GLY A 79 -15.92 -9.46 1.44
CA GLY A 79 -17.19 -8.98 1.99
C GLY A 79 -17.07 -7.95 3.13
N ARG A 80 -15.86 -7.65 3.61
CA ARG A 80 -15.60 -6.67 4.67
C ARG A 80 -15.16 -5.35 4.09
N ARG A 81 -15.71 -4.23 4.59
CA ARG A 81 -15.23 -2.89 4.23
C ARG A 81 -13.80 -2.71 4.72
N VAL A 82 -12.98 -2.11 3.87
CA VAL A 82 -11.60 -1.74 4.16
C VAL A 82 -11.48 -0.23 3.99
N ALA A 83 -10.97 0.41 5.04
CA ALA A 83 -10.46 1.77 5.03
C ALA A 83 -9.19 1.71 5.88
N TRP A 84 -8.03 1.71 5.21
CA TRP A 84 -6.73 1.57 5.84
C TRP A 84 -5.77 2.56 5.21
N ASP A 85 -4.94 3.16 6.04
CA ASP A 85 -3.88 4.07 5.65
C ASP A 85 -2.65 3.82 6.52
N HIS A 86 -1.49 4.20 5.98
CA HIS A 86 -0.25 4.19 6.73
C HIS A 86 0.69 5.28 6.22
N THR A 87 1.23 6.06 7.14
CA THR A 87 2.16 7.16 6.85
C THR A 87 3.58 6.75 7.19
N PHE A 88 4.46 6.92 6.22
CA PHE A 88 5.90 6.75 6.37
C PHE A 88 6.57 8.11 6.52
N ALA A 89 7.65 8.19 7.31
CA ALA A 89 8.39 9.43 7.52
C ALA A 89 9.00 10.01 6.23
N ASN A 90 9.36 9.12 5.30
CA ASN A 90 9.81 9.46 3.95
C ASN A 90 9.69 8.26 3.00
N SER A 91 9.93 8.51 1.70
CA SER A 91 9.87 7.49 0.65
C SER A 91 10.87 6.34 0.82
N CYS A 92 12.02 6.58 1.46
CA CYS A 92 12.97 5.51 1.76
C CYS A 92 12.38 4.53 2.77
N THR A 93 11.83 5.05 3.89
CA THR A 93 11.19 4.22 4.91
C THR A 93 9.99 3.46 4.35
N MET A 94 9.18 4.08 3.48
CA MET A 94 8.11 3.40 2.73
C MET A 94 8.66 2.20 1.95
N ALA A 95 9.70 2.42 1.15
CA ALA A 95 10.25 1.37 0.30
C ALA A 95 10.97 0.27 1.10
N ALA A 96 11.49 0.58 2.29
CA ALA A 96 12.09 -0.38 3.20
C ALA A 96 11.03 -1.25 3.88
N THR A 97 9.96 -0.64 4.41
CA THR A 97 8.89 -1.33 5.14
C THR A 97 7.96 -2.11 4.21
N LEU A 98 7.62 -1.58 3.03
CA LEU A 98 6.80 -2.31 2.07
C LEU A 98 7.58 -3.41 1.36
N ASN A 99 8.91 -3.33 1.32
CA ASN A 99 9.81 -4.36 0.81
C ASN A 99 9.36 -5.05 -0.50
N GLY A 100 8.98 -4.24 -1.51
CA GLY A 100 8.53 -4.78 -2.81
C GLY A 100 7.16 -5.48 -2.79
N ASN A 101 6.35 -5.29 -1.74
CA ASN A 101 5.00 -5.82 -1.67
C ASN A 101 4.19 -5.43 -2.91
N ALA A 102 3.70 -6.45 -3.61
CA ALA A 102 3.02 -6.30 -4.89
C ALA A 102 1.75 -5.44 -4.84
N VAL A 103 1.17 -5.15 -3.67
CA VAL A 103 -0.01 -4.28 -3.53
C VAL A 103 0.30 -2.82 -3.86
N PHE A 104 1.52 -2.34 -3.55
CA PHE A 104 1.94 -0.95 -3.72
C PHE A 104 3.06 -0.79 -4.77
N ALA A 105 3.26 -1.80 -5.61
CA ALA A 105 4.24 -1.80 -6.70
C ALA A 105 3.67 -1.20 -8.00
N PHE A 106 3.22 0.06 -7.94
CA PHE A 106 2.66 0.83 -9.06
C PHE A 106 3.08 2.30 -9.03
#